data_AF-A0A0D0FWK2-F1
#
_entry.id   AF-A0A0D0FWK2-F1
#
_cell.length_a   1.000
_cell.length_b   1.000
_cell.length_c   1.000
_cell.angle_alpha   90.00
_cell.angle_beta   90.00
_cell.angle_gamma   90.00
#
_symmetry.space_group_name_H-M   'P 1'
#
loop_
_entity.id
_entity.type
_entity.pdbx_description
1 polymer ?
#
loop_
_entity_poly.entity_id
_entity_poly.type
_entity_poly.pdbx_seq_one_letter_code
_entity_poly.pdbx_strand_id
1 'polypeptide(L)'
;MLKINSVLVAGLFLFSLSDPLSVLAQAVAQKNVNWQNLDLRADDVFGISTEKAYNELLKNKKANSVIVAVIDGGVDVRHEDLKTVIWTNPNEIPGNGKDDDHNGYIDDVHGWNFYSTMQKGDEEFDISVLAKEINAYQLAHKETDSSKMSKKDLLAYQDYKLLKTSLNQKLQPLINKLKETESKQRVLEQILHKINKTELSANDFKQYIPGSAEELGMQMDLVNGLREFPGYVTYKKANLIRAVDYYKMQLAFYNNQGYDLITGGPTAYHGTHIAGIIAADRDNNIGIRGVADHVKIMVIRAIPGFNPIPEDAAGNEQLVLKGGADDKQSLAIAKSIRYATDNGAKVINMSLGESWAMTSQELREAIKYAVAKDVLIVHASGNKNKYLDDMNVYPDRKTPDGLAVAASWIEVGASGLKNDDKLAGKFSNYGNKTVDVYAPGVEIISTIPRSAYLNDTGTSMATPVVAGLAALIRAYYPGLTARQIKEIIMKTVIKAGSLKDKCISGGVVNAYNALQLAATY
;
A
#
# COMPACT_ATOMS: atom_id res chain seq x y z
N MET A 1 -40.82 -37.75 46.71
CA MET A 1 -42.07 -37.31 46.05
C MET A 1 -42.40 -35.90 46.48
N LEU A 2 -42.17 -34.90 45.63
CA LEU A 2 -42.74 -33.54 45.67
C LEU A 2 -42.15 -32.79 44.46
N LYS A 3 -42.81 -32.90 43.31
CA LYS A 3 -43.75 -31.92 42.71
C LYS A 3 -43.10 -30.55 42.43
N ILE A 4 -42.77 -30.42 41.14
CA ILE A 4 -42.43 -29.23 40.39
C ILE A 4 -43.53 -28.18 40.55
N ASN A 5 -43.15 -26.95 40.87
CA ASN A 5 -43.93 -25.74 40.58
C ASN A 5 -43.04 -24.77 39.81
N SER A 6 -43.43 -24.54 38.57
CA SER A 6 -42.82 -23.64 37.61
C SER A 6 -43.12 -22.18 37.99
N VAL A 7 -42.08 -21.38 38.19
CA VAL A 7 -42.18 -19.91 38.11
C VAL A 7 -41.37 -19.48 36.90
N LEU A 8 -42.10 -19.00 35.90
CA LEU A 8 -41.58 -18.39 34.68
C LEU A 8 -40.97 -17.03 35.08
N VAL A 9 -39.64 -16.92 35.04
CA VAL A 9 -38.97 -15.61 34.95
C VAL A 9 -38.42 -15.51 33.54
N ALA A 10 -39.03 -14.63 32.75
CA ALA A 10 -38.58 -14.28 31.42
C ALA A 10 -37.18 -13.64 31.51
N GLY A 11 -36.15 -14.45 31.27
CA GLY A 11 -34.81 -13.97 30.99
C GLY A 11 -34.79 -13.34 29.61
N LEU A 12 -34.56 -12.03 29.54
CA LEU A 12 -34.10 -11.37 28.32
C LEU A 12 -32.82 -12.08 27.86
N PHE A 13 -32.92 -12.87 26.79
CA PHE A 13 -31.75 -13.26 26.02
C PHE A 13 -31.21 -12.00 25.34
N LEU A 14 -30.14 -11.45 25.92
CA LEU A 14 -29.16 -10.67 25.20
C LEU A 14 -28.65 -11.55 24.05
N PHE A 15 -29.17 -11.32 22.84
CA PHE A 15 -28.50 -11.76 21.64
C PHE A 15 -27.15 -11.05 21.61
N SER A 16 -26.08 -11.77 21.98
CA SER A 16 -24.74 -11.40 21.57
C SER A 16 -24.75 -11.37 20.05
N LEU A 17 -24.73 -10.17 19.48
CA LEU A 17 -24.41 -9.96 18.07
C LEU A 17 -23.01 -10.55 17.86
N SER A 18 -22.95 -11.79 17.41
CA SER A 18 -21.75 -12.35 16.81
C SER A 18 -21.37 -11.43 15.66
N ASP A 19 -20.21 -10.80 15.78
CA ASP A 19 -19.64 -9.89 14.79
C ASP A 19 -19.76 -10.49 13.38
N PRO A 20 -20.40 -9.80 12.41
CA PRO A 20 -20.44 -10.23 11.02
C PRO A 20 -19.05 -10.16 10.33
N LEU A 21 -18.01 -9.71 11.04
CA LEU A 21 -16.67 -9.47 10.51
C LEU A 21 -15.77 -10.71 10.44
N SER A 22 -16.24 -11.87 10.91
CA SER A 22 -15.47 -13.13 10.91
C SER A 22 -15.65 -14.02 9.66
N VAL A 23 -16.43 -13.58 8.65
CA VAL A 23 -16.82 -14.43 7.50
C VAL A 23 -16.22 -13.99 6.15
N LEU A 24 -15.25 -13.06 6.13
CA LEU A 24 -14.51 -12.73 4.88
C LEU A 24 -13.09 -13.31 4.82
N ALA A 25 -12.71 -14.15 5.78
CA ALA A 25 -11.59 -15.07 5.62
C ALA A 25 -11.99 -16.28 4.76
N GLN A 26 -12.58 -16.04 3.59
CA GLN A 26 -12.73 -17.09 2.58
C GLN A 26 -11.69 -16.81 1.49
N ALA A 27 -10.65 -17.63 1.50
CA ALA A 27 -9.77 -17.86 0.38
C ALA A 27 -10.60 -18.06 -0.89
N VAL A 28 -10.80 -16.98 -1.65
CA VAL A 28 -10.74 -17.14 -3.09
C VAL A 28 -9.34 -17.68 -3.31
N ALA A 29 -9.22 -18.89 -3.84
CA ALA A 29 -7.96 -19.44 -4.27
C ALA A 29 -7.42 -18.52 -5.38
N GLN A 30 -6.80 -17.41 -4.99
CA GLN A 30 -6.14 -16.51 -5.89
C GLN A 30 -4.94 -17.28 -6.40
N LYS A 31 -4.97 -17.57 -7.69
CA LYS A 31 -3.84 -18.16 -8.39
C LYS A 31 -2.61 -17.28 -8.11
N ASN A 32 -1.46 -17.89 -7.81
CA ASN A 32 -0.18 -17.23 -7.63
C ASN A 32 0.00 -16.39 -6.34
N VAL A 33 -0.72 -16.65 -5.23
CA VAL A 33 -0.35 -16.04 -3.93
C VAL A 33 1.12 -16.31 -3.62
N ASN A 34 1.85 -15.27 -3.20
CA ASN A 34 3.28 -15.31 -2.87
C ASN A 34 4.20 -15.74 -4.03
N TRP A 35 3.78 -15.66 -5.29
CA TRP A 35 4.62 -16.09 -6.43
C TRP A 35 5.96 -15.35 -6.50
N GLN A 36 6.02 -14.10 -6.01
CA GLN A 36 7.24 -13.32 -5.93
C GLN A 36 8.33 -14.03 -5.10
N ASN A 37 7.95 -14.90 -4.15
CA ASN A 37 8.87 -15.62 -3.27
C ASN A 37 9.32 -16.99 -3.82
N LEU A 38 8.75 -17.44 -4.95
CA LEU A 38 9.03 -18.74 -5.57
C LEU A 38 10.36 -18.75 -6.35
N ASP A 39 10.79 -19.94 -6.76
CA ASP A 39 12.07 -20.19 -7.43
C ASP A 39 11.88 -20.54 -8.92
N LEU A 40 12.72 -19.95 -9.77
CA LEU A 40 12.65 -20.17 -11.22
C LEU A 40 12.84 -21.63 -11.63
N ARG A 41 13.74 -22.36 -10.96
CA ARG A 41 14.04 -23.75 -11.35
C ARG A 41 13.07 -24.73 -10.74
N ALA A 42 12.65 -24.50 -9.50
CA ALA A 42 11.75 -25.42 -8.80
C ALA A 42 10.29 -25.24 -9.21
N ASP A 43 9.86 -23.99 -9.45
CA ASP A 43 8.44 -23.65 -9.60
C ASP A 43 8.08 -23.18 -11.02
N ASP A 44 9.06 -23.04 -11.94
CA ASP A 44 8.89 -22.42 -13.26
C ASP A 44 8.33 -20.97 -13.19
N VAL A 45 8.69 -20.26 -12.11
CA VAL A 45 8.24 -18.91 -11.80
C VAL A 45 9.44 -18.00 -11.58
N PHE A 46 9.49 -16.87 -12.27
CA PHE A 46 10.54 -15.85 -12.14
C PHE A 46 10.44 -15.01 -10.85
N GLY A 47 10.22 -15.69 -9.72
CA GLY A 47 10.30 -15.10 -8.38
C GLY A 47 11.75 -14.93 -7.93
N ILE A 48 11.93 -14.53 -6.67
CA ILE A 48 13.25 -14.18 -6.11
C ILE A 48 13.84 -15.30 -5.24
N SER A 49 13.25 -16.50 -5.21
CA SER A 49 13.73 -17.65 -4.42
C SER A 49 13.80 -17.40 -2.91
N THR A 50 12.92 -16.55 -2.36
CA THR A 50 12.85 -16.25 -0.91
C THR A 50 12.58 -17.49 -0.08
N GLU A 51 11.58 -18.30 -0.46
CA GLU A 51 11.22 -19.49 0.33
C GLU A 51 12.38 -20.50 0.38
N LYS A 52 13.08 -20.65 -0.74
CA LYS A 52 14.29 -21.48 -0.82
C LYS A 52 15.39 -20.97 0.11
N ALA A 53 15.62 -19.65 0.15
CA ALA A 53 16.62 -19.05 1.01
C ALA A 53 16.32 -19.28 2.50
N TYR A 54 15.06 -19.12 2.92
CA TYR A 54 14.65 -19.42 4.29
C TYR A 54 14.92 -20.88 4.66
N ASN A 55 14.52 -21.80 3.79
CA ASN A 55 14.59 -23.23 4.06
C ASN A 55 16.03 -23.76 4.09
N GLU A 56 16.90 -23.27 3.20
CA GLU A 56 18.25 -23.83 3.01
C GLU A 56 19.36 -23.01 3.67
N LEU A 57 19.24 -21.68 3.74
CA LEU A 57 20.33 -20.79 4.16
C LEU A 57 20.09 -20.18 5.55
N LEU A 58 18.83 -19.85 5.89
CA LEU A 58 18.51 -19.01 7.05
C LEU A 58 17.95 -19.77 8.26
N LYS A 59 17.42 -20.98 8.08
CA LYS A 59 16.68 -21.77 9.10
C LYS A 59 17.29 -21.79 10.51
N ASN A 60 18.62 -21.77 10.64
CA ASN A 60 19.32 -21.81 11.94
C ASN A 60 20.19 -20.57 12.19
N LYS A 61 19.99 -19.49 11.43
CA LYS A 61 20.71 -18.24 11.61
C LYS A 61 19.91 -17.28 12.47
N LYS A 62 20.60 -16.49 13.28
CA LYS A 62 19.99 -15.42 14.05
C LYS A 62 19.89 -14.16 13.18
N ALA A 63 18.72 -13.55 13.17
CA ALA A 63 18.47 -12.26 12.53
C ALA A 63 18.44 -11.13 13.56
N ASN A 64 18.71 -9.90 13.10
CA ASN A 64 18.50 -8.66 13.84
C ASN A 64 17.30 -7.92 13.27
N SER A 65 16.60 -7.17 14.13
CA SER A 65 15.49 -6.34 13.68
C SER A 65 16.01 -5.21 12.79
N VAL A 66 15.42 -5.05 11.60
CA VAL A 66 15.74 -3.96 10.67
C VAL A 66 14.53 -3.05 10.50
N ILE A 67 14.72 -1.75 10.65
CA ILE A 67 13.66 -0.78 10.39
C ILE A 67 13.67 -0.41 8.91
N VAL A 68 12.51 -0.58 8.25
CA VAL A 68 12.28 -0.19 6.86
C VAL A 68 11.23 0.91 6.85
N ALA A 69 11.58 2.08 6.33
CA ALA A 69 10.63 3.17 6.18
C ALA A 69 9.87 3.05 4.85
N VAL A 70 8.54 3.11 4.93
CA VAL A 70 7.64 3.20 3.78
C VAL A 70 7.19 4.64 3.65
N ILE A 71 7.76 5.37 2.68
CA ILE A 71 7.38 6.75 2.36
C ILE A 71 6.31 6.69 1.25
N ASP A 72 5.04 6.86 1.64
CA ASP A 72 3.89 6.62 0.76
C ASP A 72 2.66 7.46 1.18
N GLY A 73 1.46 7.01 0.84
CA GLY A 73 0.17 7.53 1.28
C GLY A 73 -0.30 7.00 2.63
N GLY A 74 0.59 6.45 3.47
CA GLY A 74 0.23 5.82 4.76
C GLY A 74 -0.01 4.31 4.68
N VAL A 75 -0.20 3.66 5.83
CA VAL A 75 -0.34 2.21 6.01
C VAL A 75 -1.43 1.93 7.05
N ASP A 76 -2.26 0.92 6.82
CA ASP A 76 -3.13 0.38 7.85
C ASP A 76 -2.33 -0.41 8.90
N VAL A 77 -1.88 0.29 9.94
CA VAL A 77 -1.10 -0.29 11.05
C VAL A 77 -1.85 -1.33 11.88
N ARG A 78 -3.17 -1.44 11.69
CA ARG A 78 -4.04 -2.41 12.40
C ARG A 78 -4.36 -3.63 11.56
N HIS A 79 -3.88 -3.69 10.32
CA HIS A 79 -4.04 -4.86 9.46
C HIS A 79 -3.53 -6.11 10.18
N GLU A 80 -4.34 -7.17 10.24
CA GLU A 80 -4.03 -8.37 11.03
C GLU A 80 -2.70 -9.01 10.63
N ASP A 81 -2.35 -8.92 9.35
CA ASP A 81 -1.10 -9.42 8.77
C ASP A 81 0.11 -8.49 8.90
N LEU A 82 -0.08 -7.26 9.40
CA LEU A 82 0.99 -6.26 9.54
C LEU A 82 1.23 -5.82 10.98
N LYS A 83 0.23 -5.86 11.86
CA LYS A 83 0.30 -5.25 13.21
C LYS A 83 1.50 -5.72 14.06
N THR A 84 2.01 -6.93 13.82
CA THR A 84 3.17 -7.49 14.52
C THR A 84 4.51 -6.98 13.97
N VAL A 85 4.52 -6.47 12.75
CA VAL A 85 5.71 -5.93 12.05
C VAL A 85 5.69 -4.42 11.91
N ILE A 86 4.69 -3.70 12.43
CA ILE A 86 4.74 -2.23 12.48
C ILE A 86 5.80 -1.79 13.49
N TRP A 87 6.58 -0.77 13.12
CA TRP A 87 7.52 -0.11 14.02
C TRP A 87 6.75 0.74 15.03
N THR A 88 7.19 0.70 16.29
CA THR A 88 6.67 1.58 17.33
C THR A 88 7.84 2.44 17.82
N ASN A 89 7.67 3.77 17.83
CA ASN A 89 8.63 4.70 18.41
C ASN A 89 8.78 4.35 19.90
N PRO A 90 9.94 3.80 20.35
CA PRO A 90 10.12 3.39 21.74
C PRO A 90 10.18 4.58 22.71
N ASN A 91 10.31 5.80 22.19
CA ASN A 91 10.46 7.01 22.98
C ASN A 91 9.14 7.79 23.13
N GLU A 92 8.04 7.32 22.52
CA GLU A 92 6.72 7.96 22.60
C GLU A 92 5.77 7.22 23.54
N ILE A 93 4.92 7.99 24.24
CA ILE A 93 3.80 7.45 25.02
C ILE A 93 2.50 7.68 24.22
N PRO A 94 1.89 6.61 23.66
CA PRO A 94 0.76 6.77 22.75
C PRO A 94 -0.43 7.56 23.32
N GLY A 95 -0.78 8.65 22.62
CA GLY A 95 -2.02 9.39 22.83
C GLY A 95 -2.01 10.31 24.05
N ASN A 96 -0.84 10.72 24.52
CA ASN A 96 -0.70 11.65 25.64
C ASN A 96 -0.73 13.13 25.18
N GLY A 97 -0.69 13.39 23.86
CA GLY A 97 -0.74 14.73 23.29
C GLY A 97 0.57 15.51 23.40
N LYS A 98 1.70 14.83 23.61
CA LYS A 98 3.02 15.42 23.77
C LYS A 98 4.01 14.81 22.77
N ASP A 99 5.08 15.55 22.56
CA ASP A 99 6.28 15.10 21.85
C ASP A 99 7.27 14.68 22.95
N ASP A 100 7.24 13.39 23.29
CA ASP A 100 7.93 12.82 24.46
C ASP A 100 9.44 12.68 24.21
N ASP A 101 9.82 12.46 22.95
CA ASP A 101 11.22 12.31 22.53
C ASP A 101 11.86 13.62 22.04
N HIS A 102 11.06 14.69 21.97
CA HIS A 102 11.45 16.03 21.55
C HIS A 102 12.01 16.08 20.12
N ASN A 103 11.54 15.18 19.25
CA ASN A 103 11.93 15.11 17.84
C ASN A 103 11.14 16.11 16.96
N GLY A 104 10.14 16.79 17.52
CA GLY A 104 9.28 17.77 16.85
C GLY A 104 7.93 17.20 16.38
N TYR A 105 7.60 15.94 16.68
CA TYR A 105 6.43 15.23 16.17
C TYR A 105 5.61 14.62 17.32
N ILE A 106 4.53 15.32 17.71
CA ILE A 106 3.64 14.90 18.80
C ILE A 106 2.95 13.57 18.50
N ASP A 107 3.09 12.58 19.39
CA ASP A 107 2.47 11.24 19.29
C ASP A 107 2.82 10.48 17.99
N ASP A 108 4.06 10.54 17.49
CA ASP A 108 4.52 9.86 16.27
C ASP A 108 4.77 8.35 16.44
N VAL A 109 3.82 7.67 17.09
CA VAL A 109 3.91 6.29 17.61
C VAL A 109 4.35 5.27 16.56
N HIS A 110 3.85 5.33 15.32
CA HIS A 110 4.19 4.38 14.25
C HIS A 110 4.91 5.03 13.06
N GLY A 111 5.27 6.30 13.23
CA GLY A 111 5.75 7.18 12.18
C GLY A 111 4.89 8.45 12.05
N TRP A 112 5.02 9.16 10.93
CA TRP A 112 4.51 10.52 10.82
C TRP A 112 3.83 10.88 9.51
N ASN A 113 3.00 11.93 9.54
CA ASN A 113 2.29 12.47 8.39
C ASN A 113 2.82 13.85 7.97
N PHE A 114 3.73 13.86 7.00
CA PHE A 114 4.25 15.07 6.38
C PHE A 114 3.34 15.63 5.28
N TYR A 115 2.35 14.87 4.81
CA TYR A 115 1.39 15.32 3.81
C TYR A 115 0.35 16.28 4.42
N SER A 116 -0.32 15.86 5.49
CA SER A 116 -1.42 16.61 6.13
C SER A 116 -0.96 17.91 6.78
N THR A 117 0.25 17.91 7.34
CA THR A 117 0.84 19.10 8.01
C THR A 117 1.10 20.28 7.07
N MET A 118 0.90 20.13 5.75
CA MET A 118 1.19 21.18 4.77
C MET A 118 0.00 21.64 3.90
N GLN A 119 -1.21 21.08 4.08
CA GLN A 119 -2.36 21.32 3.18
C GLN A 119 -3.67 21.72 3.88
N LYS A 120 -3.73 22.92 4.47
CA LYS A 120 -5.02 23.55 4.82
C LYS A 120 -5.83 23.81 3.54
N GLY A 121 -7.04 23.26 3.46
CA GLY A 121 -7.93 23.34 2.29
C GLY A 121 -7.88 22.15 1.33
N ASP A 122 -7.10 21.11 1.63
CA ASP A 122 -7.26 19.78 1.00
C ASP A 122 -8.50 19.10 1.61
N GLU A 123 -9.33 18.50 0.76
CA GLU A 123 -10.61 17.92 1.19
C GLU A 123 -10.41 16.70 2.10
N GLU A 124 -9.41 15.86 1.83
CA GLU A 124 -9.07 14.71 2.67
C GLU A 124 -8.50 15.18 4.02
N PHE A 125 -7.68 16.24 4.01
CA PHE A 125 -7.21 16.90 5.21
C PHE A 125 -8.38 17.43 6.05
N ASP A 126 -9.30 18.19 5.46
CA ASP A 126 -10.44 18.76 6.17
C ASP A 126 -11.33 17.68 6.80
N ILE A 127 -11.61 16.59 6.07
CA ILE A 127 -12.45 15.50 6.60
C ILE A 127 -11.74 14.78 7.74
N SER A 128 -10.44 14.51 7.63
CA SER A 128 -9.67 13.83 8.70
C SER A 128 -9.55 14.68 9.97
N VAL A 129 -9.38 16.01 9.84
CA VAL A 129 -9.41 16.94 10.98
C VAL A 129 -10.77 16.93 11.67
N LEU A 130 -11.87 17.05 10.92
CA LEU A 130 -13.22 17.00 11.48
C LEU A 130 -13.47 15.67 12.22
N ALA A 131 -13.07 14.55 11.62
CA ALA A 131 -13.20 13.22 12.24
C ALA A 131 -12.39 13.12 13.54
N LYS A 132 -11.16 13.67 13.58
CA LYS A 132 -10.31 13.71 14.78
C LYS A 132 -10.95 14.52 15.91
N GLU A 133 -11.48 15.70 15.61
CA GLU A 133 -12.14 16.57 16.60
C GLU A 133 -13.42 15.93 17.16
N ILE A 134 -14.23 15.30 16.29
CA ILE A 134 -15.42 14.54 16.68
C ILE A 134 -15.06 13.39 17.61
N ASN A 135 -14.00 12.63 17.30
CA ASN A 135 -13.53 11.54 18.14
C ASN A 135 -13.03 12.03 19.51
N ALA A 136 -12.21 13.09 19.54
CA ALA A 136 -11.71 13.67 20.78
C ALA A 136 -12.87 14.11 21.70
N TYR A 137 -13.91 14.71 21.13
CA TYR A 137 -15.12 15.05 21.89
C TYR A 137 -15.80 13.81 22.48
N GLN A 138 -16.01 12.75 21.69
CA GLN A 138 -16.67 11.51 22.12
C GLN A 138 -15.90 10.75 23.21
N LEU A 139 -14.56 10.78 23.17
CA LEU A 139 -13.72 10.15 24.18
C LEU A 139 -13.77 10.92 25.52
N ALA A 140 -13.80 12.25 25.45
CA ALA A 140 -13.83 13.11 26.63
C ALA A 140 -15.23 13.19 27.27
N HIS A 141 -16.31 13.00 26.51
CA HIS A 141 -17.69 13.20 26.98
C HIS A 141 -18.54 11.94 26.82
N LYS A 142 -18.95 11.35 27.94
CA LYS A 142 -19.82 10.15 27.98
C LYS A 142 -21.32 10.47 28.04
N GLU A 143 -21.69 11.67 28.46
CA GLU A 143 -23.08 12.10 28.54
C GLU A 143 -23.56 12.57 27.16
N THR A 144 -24.71 12.07 26.72
CA THR A 144 -25.31 12.40 25.41
C THR A 144 -26.64 13.13 25.55
N ASP A 145 -27.18 13.18 26.77
CA ASP A 145 -28.40 13.90 27.13
C ASP A 145 -28.08 15.36 27.50
N SER A 146 -28.39 16.28 26.59
CA SER A 146 -28.16 17.72 26.77
C SER A 146 -28.88 18.32 27.99
N SER A 147 -29.91 17.67 28.52
CA SER A 147 -30.64 18.16 29.70
C SER A 147 -29.87 17.99 31.01
N LYS A 148 -28.82 17.15 31.00
CA LYS A 148 -27.98 16.85 32.17
C LYS A 148 -26.59 17.50 32.12
N MET A 149 -26.32 18.26 31.05
CA MET A 149 -25.02 18.86 30.80
C MET A 149 -24.86 20.19 31.54
N SER A 150 -23.62 20.48 31.99
CA SER A 150 -23.30 21.83 32.44
C SER A 150 -23.37 22.81 31.26
N LYS A 151 -23.46 24.12 31.54
CA LYS A 151 -23.50 25.15 30.48
C LYS A 151 -22.26 25.11 29.57
N LYS A 152 -21.08 24.75 30.12
CA LYS A 152 -19.84 24.59 29.37
C LYS A 152 -19.90 23.36 28.45
N ASP A 153 -20.40 22.24 28.98
CA ASP A 153 -20.54 20.99 28.21
C ASP A 153 -21.61 21.12 27.13
N LEU A 154 -22.66 21.93 27.37
CA LEU A 154 -23.69 22.24 26.40
C LEU A 154 -23.15 23.01 25.18
N LEU A 155 -22.23 23.96 25.39
CA LEU A 155 -21.55 24.68 24.30
C LEU A 155 -20.68 23.73 23.48
N ALA A 156 -19.85 22.92 24.15
CA ALA A 156 -19.03 21.92 23.48
C ALA A 156 -19.88 20.88 22.72
N TYR A 157 -21.06 20.53 23.23
CA TYR A 157 -22.02 19.66 22.56
C TYR A 157 -22.65 20.31 21.31
N GLN A 158 -22.89 21.62 21.33
CA GLN A 158 -23.35 22.35 20.14
C GLN A 158 -22.27 22.38 19.06
N ASP A 159 -21.01 22.66 19.43
CA ASP A 159 -19.88 22.60 18.51
C ASP A 159 -19.72 21.19 17.90
N TYR A 160 -19.82 20.15 18.73
CA TYR A 160 -19.85 18.76 18.27
C TYR A 160 -20.93 18.49 17.21
N LYS A 161 -22.16 18.99 17.39
CA LYS A 161 -23.23 18.83 16.38
C LYS A 161 -22.91 19.54 15.06
N LEU A 162 -22.30 20.72 15.13
CA LEU A 162 -21.89 21.47 13.94
C LEU A 162 -20.78 20.72 13.19
N LEU A 163 -19.77 20.22 13.90
CA LEU A 163 -18.71 19.39 13.33
C LEU A 163 -19.29 18.14 12.65
N LYS A 164 -20.21 17.43 13.31
CA LYS A 164 -20.86 16.24 12.75
C LYS A 164 -21.71 16.55 11.51
N THR A 165 -22.39 17.71 11.51
CA THR A 165 -23.15 18.17 10.34
C THR A 165 -22.22 18.48 9.17
N SER A 166 -21.10 19.17 9.42
CA SER A 166 -20.07 19.47 8.42
C SER A 166 -19.44 18.19 7.86
N LEU A 167 -19.10 17.22 8.73
CA LEU A 167 -18.58 15.92 8.31
C LEU A 167 -19.58 15.20 7.42
N ASN A 168 -20.85 15.10 7.82
CA ASN A 168 -21.89 14.44 7.01
C ASN A 168 -22.07 15.10 5.64
N GLN A 169 -22.00 16.43 5.56
CA GLN A 169 -22.07 17.16 4.29
C GLN A 169 -20.87 16.82 3.39
N LYS A 170 -19.66 16.82 3.93
CA LYS A 170 -18.44 16.45 3.19
C LYS A 170 -18.40 14.97 2.79
N LEU A 171 -19.06 14.08 3.53
CA LEU A 171 -19.17 12.65 3.18
C LEU A 171 -20.26 12.37 2.14
N GLN A 172 -21.14 13.31 1.81
CA GLN A 172 -22.25 13.08 0.90
C GLN A 172 -21.84 12.65 -0.52
N PRO A 173 -20.78 13.23 -1.14
CA PRO A 173 -20.27 12.74 -2.44
C PRO A 173 -19.86 11.28 -2.40
N LEU A 174 -19.14 10.87 -1.34
CA LEU A 174 -18.71 9.48 -1.12
C LEU A 174 -19.91 8.54 -0.94
N ILE A 175 -20.93 8.95 -0.17
CA ILE A 175 -22.19 8.19 -0.01
C ILE A 175 -22.91 8.01 -1.35
N ASN A 176 -22.95 9.05 -2.17
CA ASN A 176 -23.58 9.00 -3.49
C ASN A 176 -22.82 8.04 -4.42
N LYS A 177 -21.48 8.10 -4.41
CA LYS A 177 -20.62 7.20 -5.19
C LYS A 177 -20.79 5.74 -4.80
N LEU A 178 -20.90 5.45 -3.49
CA LEU A 178 -21.21 4.10 -3.01
C LEU A 178 -22.56 3.61 -3.57
N LYS A 179 -23.62 4.41 -3.45
CA LYS A 179 -24.96 4.05 -3.96
C LYS A 179 -24.97 3.80 -5.46
N GLU A 180 -24.29 4.65 -6.23
CA GLU A 180 -24.13 4.50 -7.67
C GLU A 180 -23.43 3.19 -8.02
N THR A 181 -22.35 2.87 -7.30
CA THR A 181 -21.55 1.67 -7.53
C THR A 181 -22.32 0.40 -7.18
N GLU A 182 -23.04 0.39 -6.05
CA GLU A 182 -23.93 -0.71 -5.66
C GLU A 182 -25.06 -0.92 -6.68
N SER A 183 -25.57 0.17 -7.28
CA SER A 183 -26.54 0.09 -8.37
C SER A 183 -25.93 -0.57 -9.61
N LYS A 184 -24.74 -0.13 -10.05
CA LYS A 184 -24.02 -0.74 -11.18
C LYS A 184 -23.73 -2.21 -10.96
N GLN A 185 -23.31 -2.60 -9.75
CA GLN A 185 -23.07 -4.01 -9.40
C GLN A 185 -24.36 -4.83 -9.57
N ARG A 186 -25.48 -4.35 -9.03
CA ARG A 186 -26.78 -5.02 -9.13
C ARG A 186 -27.25 -5.17 -10.57
N VAL A 187 -27.11 -4.11 -11.38
CA VAL A 187 -27.47 -4.13 -12.81
C VAL A 187 -26.62 -5.14 -13.58
N LEU A 188 -25.30 -5.18 -13.34
CA LEU A 188 -24.43 -6.18 -13.95
C LEU A 188 -24.88 -7.60 -13.58
N GLU A 189 -25.12 -7.87 -12.30
CA GLU A 189 -25.58 -9.18 -11.84
C GLU A 189 -26.92 -9.60 -12.46
N GLN A 190 -27.85 -8.64 -12.64
CA GLN A 190 -29.13 -8.88 -13.32
C GLN A 190 -28.95 -9.26 -14.80
N ILE A 191 -28.10 -8.54 -15.54
CA ILE A 191 -27.80 -8.85 -16.95
C ILE A 191 -27.16 -10.24 -17.05
N LEU A 192 -26.14 -10.51 -16.23
CA LEU A 192 -25.45 -11.81 -16.22
C LEU A 192 -26.41 -12.97 -15.91
N HIS A 193 -27.31 -12.77 -14.95
CA HIS A 193 -28.34 -13.75 -14.61
C HIS A 193 -29.33 -13.98 -15.77
N LYS A 194 -29.77 -12.93 -16.47
CA LYS A 194 -30.69 -13.03 -17.60
C LYS A 194 -30.07 -13.70 -18.83
N ILE A 195 -28.79 -13.44 -19.12
CA ILE A 195 -28.08 -14.10 -20.23
C ILE A 195 -27.79 -15.57 -19.88
N ASN A 196 -27.47 -15.86 -18.61
CA ASN A 196 -27.28 -17.21 -18.08
C ASN A 196 -26.31 -18.08 -18.90
N LYS A 197 -25.13 -17.54 -19.19
CA LYS A 197 -24.04 -18.26 -19.88
C LYS A 197 -22.76 -18.24 -19.06
N THR A 198 -22.00 -19.32 -19.14
CA THR A 198 -20.69 -19.46 -18.50
C THR A 198 -19.59 -18.70 -19.25
N GLU A 199 -19.65 -18.70 -20.58
CA GLU A 199 -18.77 -17.93 -21.45
C GLU A 199 -19.58 -16.84 -22.16
N LEU A 200 -19.11 -15.59 -22.02
CA LEU A 200 -19.83 -14.42 -22.49
C LEU A 200 -19.02 -13.72 -23.57
N SER A 201 -19.66 -13.49 -24.72
CA SER A 201 -19.13 -12.77 -25.87
C SER A 201 -19.81 -11.42 -26.03
N ALA A 202 -19.16 -10.52 -26.79
CA ALA A 202 -19.78 -9.24 -27.14
C ALA A 202 -21.12 -9.43 -27.91
N ASN A 203 -21.29 -10.56 -28.61
CA ASN A 203 -22.54 -10.84 -29.32
C ASN A 203 -23.68 -11.22 -28.39
N ASP A 204 -23.39 -11.94 -27.29
CA ASP A 204 -24.40 -12.26 -26.27
C ASP A 204 -24.99 -10.98 -25.67
N PHE A 205 -24.13 -10.01 -25.37
CA PHE A 205 -24.59 -8.70 -24.89
C PHE A 205 -25.31 -7.90 -25.98
N LYS A 206 -24.95 -7.98 -27.27
CA LYS A 206 -25.72 -7.30 -28.34
C LYS A 206 -27.12 -7.86 -28.54
N GLN A 207 -27.32 -9.16 -28.27
CA GLN A 207 -28.62 -9.83 -28.38
C GLN A 207 -29.49 -9.65 -27.13
N TYR A 208 -28.88 -9.32 -26.00
CA TYR A 208 -29.60 -8.95 -24.79
C TYR A 208 -30.50 -7.73 -25.04
N ILE A 209 -31.73 -7.77 -24.53
CA ILE A 209 -32.69 -6.66 -24.64
C ILE A 209 -32.77 -5.98 -23.26
N PRO A 210 -32.24 -4.75 -23.11
CA PRO A 210 -32.32 -4.02 -21.84
C PRO A 210 -33.76 -3.67 -21.46
N GLY A 211 -34.10 -3.88 -20.18
CA GLY A 211 -35.38 -3.48 -19.60
C GLY A 211 -35.37 -2.08 -18.99
N SER A 212 -34.21 -1.42 -18.90
CA SER A 212 -34.06 -0.07 -18.35
C SER A 212 -32.89 0.69 -18.99
N ALA A 213 -32.81 2.00 -18.73
CA ALA A 213 -31.72 2.84 -19.21
C ALA A 213 -30.36 2.45 -18.58
N GLU A 214 -30.38 2.02 -17.31
CA GLU A 214 -29.19 1.52 -16.61
C GLU A 214 -28.68 0.22 -17.22
N GLU A 215 -29.58 -0.71 -17.55
CA GLU A 215 -29.21 -1.94 -18.24
C GLU A 215 -28.64 -1.66 -19.64
N LEU A 216 -29.20 -0.69 -20.37
CA LEU A 216 -28.68 -0.26 -21.68
C LEU A 216 -27.27 0.32 -21.56
N GLY A 217 -27.05 1.20 -20.57
CA GLY A 217 -25.72 1.77 -20.32
C GLY A 217 -24.69 0.69 -19.98
N MET A 218 -25.04 -0.27 -19.11
CA MET A 218 -24.17 -1.38 -18.76
C MET A 218 -23.90 -2.32 -19.95
N GLN A 219 -24.91 -2.61 -20.77
CA GLN A 219 -24.76 -3.39 -22.00
C GLN A 219 -23.74 -2.74 -22.95
N MET A 220 -23.83 -1.43 -23.17
CA MET A 220 -22.90 -0.70 -24.04
C MET A 220 -21.46 -0.76 -23.52
N ASP A 221 -21.25 -0.58 -22.22
CA ASP A 221 -19.95 -0.71 -21.55
C ASP A 221 -19.36 -2.10 -21.74
N LEU A 222 -20.14 -3.17 -21.51
CA LEU A 222 -19.70 -4.55 -21.67
C LEU A 222 -19.37 -4.89 -23.13
N VAL A 223 -20.19 -4.45 -24.09
CA VAL A 223 -19.94 -4.66 -25.52
C VAL A 223 -18.65 -3.97 -25.96
N ASN A 224 -18.39 -2.75 -25.51
CA ASN A 224 -17.18 -2.01 -25.86
C ASN A 224 -15.94 -2.63 -25.19
N GLY A 225 -16.02 -2.93 -23.90
CA GLY A 225 -14.92 -3.52 -23.16
C GLY A 225 -14.49 -4.89 -23.70
N LEU A 226 -15.44 -5.71 -24.13
CA LEU A 226 -15.15 -7.01 -24.76
C LEU A 226 -14.51 -6.90 -26.16
N ARG A 227 -14.61 -5.74 -26.83
CA ARG A 227 -13.84 -5.49 -28.07
C ARG A 227 -12.36 -5.26 -27.77
N GLU A 228 -12.06 -4.61 -26.64
CA GLU A 228 -10.69 -4.29 -26.23
C GLU A 228 -9.99 -5.51 -25.61
N PHE A 229 -10.67 -6.27 -24.75
CA PHE A 229 -10.12 -7.51 -24.21
C PHE A 229 -11.18 -8.56 -23.82
N PRO A 230 -10.95 -9.85 -24.14
CA PRO A 230 -11.92 -10.93 -23.86
C PRO A 230 -12.31 -11.10 -22.39
N GLY A 231 -11.45 -10.71 -21.44
CA GLY A 231 -11.67 -10.83 -20.00
C GLY A 231 -12.52 -9.72 -19.35
N TYR A 232 -13.12 -8.82 -20.14
CA TYR A 232 -13.72 -7.58 -19.64
C TYR A 232 -14.83 -7.78 -18.60
N VAL A 233 -15.70 -8.77 -18.78
CA VAL A 233 -16.82 -9.01 -17.86
C VAL A 233 -16.31 -9.35 -16.46
N THR A 234 -15.33 -10.26 -16.37
CA THR A 234 -14.69 -10.66 -15.12
C THR A 234 -13.99 -9.47 -14.47
N TYR A 235 -13.24 -8.70 -15.27
CA TYR A 235 -12.60 -7.47 -14.83
C TYR A 235 -13.61 -6.46 -14.26
N LYS A 236 -14.71 -6.20 -14.97
CA LYS A 236 -15.75 -5.24 -14.54
C LYS A 236 -16.41 -5.67 -13.24
N LYS A 237 -16.78 -6.96 -13.14
CA LYS A 237 -17.39 -7.51 -11.93
C LYS A 237 -16.46 -7.37 -10.73
N ALA A 238 -15.19 -7.76 -10.88
CA ALA A 238 -14.19 -7.61 -9.82
C ALA A 238 -14.01 -6.14 -9.41
N ASN A 239 -13.92 -5.21 -10.38
CA ASN A 239 -13.82 -3.78 -10.08
C ASN A 239 -15.00 -3.21 -9.32
N LEU A 240 -16.24 -3.58 -9.66
CA LEU A 240 -17.42 -3.08 -8.97
C LEU A 240 -17.48 -3.56 -7.52
N ILE A 241 -17.13 -4.83 -7.27
CA ILE A 241 -17.03 -5.38 -5.90
C ILE A 241 -15.98 -4.58 -5.11
N ARG A 242 -14.77 -4.41 -5.67
CA ARG A 242 -13.70 -3.63 -5.05
C ARG A 242 -14.13 -2.21 -4.73
N ALA A 243 -14.85 -1.57 -5.64
CA ALA A 243 -15.36 -0.21 -5.49
C ALA A 243 -16.35 -0.07 -4.32
N VAL A 244 -17.29 -1.00 -4.22
CA VAL A 244 -18.24 -1.02 -3.09
C VAL A 244 -17.51 -1.18 -1.76
N ASP A 245 -16.57 -2.13 -1.69
CA ASP A 245 -15.81 -2.40 -0.46
C ASP A 245 -14.95 -1.20 -0.04
N TYR A 246 -14.29 -0.56 -1.01
CA TYR A 246 -13.51 0.65 -0.79
C TYR A 246 -14.35 1.81 -0.26
N TYR A 247 -15.48 2.14 -0.88
CA TYR A 247 -16.30 3.26 -0.40
C TYR A 247 -16.94 2.97 0.97
N LYS A 248 -17.33 1.72 1.25
CA LYS A 248 -17.77 1.28 2.58
C LYS A 248 -16.66 1.44 3.62
N MET A 249 -15.43 1.07 3.27
CA MET A 249 -14.25 1.26 4.11
C MET A 249 -14.00 2.74 4.40
N GLN A 250 -14.06 3.61 3.39
CA GLN A 250 -13.88 5.05 3.59
C GLN A 250 -14.92 5.63 4.56
N LEU A 251 -16.20 5.25 4.38
CA LEU A 251 -17.26 5.69 5.29
C LEU A 251 -17.07 5.15 6.71
N ALA A 252 -16.61 3.91 6.88
CA ALA A 252 -16.30 3.35 8.19
C ALA A 252 -15.14 4.09 8.87
N PHE A 253 -14.12 4.49 8.11
CA PHE A 253 -13.00 5.31 8.58
C PHE A 253 -13.47 6.63 9.17
N TYR A 254 -14.21 7.42 8.38
CA TYR A 254 -14.63 8.75 8.82
C TYR A 254 -15.67 8.72 9.94
N ASN A 255 -16.35 7.59 10.14
CA ASN A 255 -17.21 7.34 11.29
C ASN A 255 -16.47 6.79 12.52
N ASN A 256 -15.14 6.87 12.54
CA ASN A 256 -14.27 6.56 13.68
C ASN A 256 -14.36 5.09 14.14
N GLN A 257 -14.52 4.15 13.20
CA GLN A 257 -14.42 2.73 13.50
C GLN A 257 -12.98 2.25 13.35
N GLY A 258 -12.14 2.62 14.32
CA GLY A 258 -10.90 1.88 14.60
C GLY A 258 -9.71 2.12 13.67
N TYR A 259 -9.33 3.38 13.40
CA TYR A 259 -8.14 3.70 12.62
C TYR A 259 -7.10 4.54 13.37
N ASP A 260 -5.84 4.45 12.94
CA ASP A 260 -4.80 5.43 13.27
C ASP A 260 -4.94 6.65 12.36
N LEU A 261 -5.09 7.83 12.95
CA LEU A 261 -5.30 9.10 12.26
C LEU A 261 -3.99 9.76 11.80
N ILE A 262 -2.83 9.27 12.26
CA ILE A 262 -1.52 9.80 11.89
C ILE A 262 -1.00 9.03 10.69
N THR A 263 -0.84 7.72 10.82
CA THR A 263 -0.15 6.89 9.81
C THR A 263 -1.09 6.10 8.91
N GLY A 264 -2.36 5.94 9.32
CA GLY A 264 -3.41 5.26 8.56
C GLY A 264 -4.24 6.20 7.67
N GLY A 265 -5.39 5.71 7.23
CA GLY A 265 -6.28 6.47 6.35
C GLY A 265 -7.10 5.58 5.44
N PRO A 266 -8.26 6.04 4.95
CA PRO A 266 -9.06 5.30 3.97
C PRO A 266 -8.38 5.28 2.59
N THR A 267 -7.35 6.10 2.40
CA THR A 267 -6.54 6.21 1.20
C THR A 267 -5.16 5.55 1.38
N ALA A 268 -4.88 4.93 2.53
CA ALA A 268 -3.64 4.21 2.83
C ALA A 268 -3.48 2.89 2.04
N TYR A 269 -4.27 2.69 0.98
CA TYR A 269 -4.30 1.51 0.14
C TYR A 269 -2.90 1.11 -0.35
N HIS A 270 -2.23 2.05 -1.04
CA HIS A 270 -0.98 1.77 -1.73
C HIS A 270 0.14 1.45 -0.75
N GLY A 271 0.37 2.30 0.25
CA GLY A 271 1.38 2.03 1.27
C GLY A 271 1.11 0.75 2.08
N THR A 272 -0.15 0.40 2.36
CA THR A 272 -0.48 -0.90 2.98
C THR A 272 -0.08 -2.07 2.07
N HIS A 273 -0.30 -1.95 0.76
CA HIS A 273 0.13 -2.95 -0.23
C HIS A 273 1.65 -3.09 -0.25
N ILE A 274 2.37 -1.96 -0.23
CA ILE A 274 3.83 -1.91 -0.18
C ILE A 274 4.35 -2.58 1.11
N ALA A 275 3.78 -2.24 2.27
CA ALA A 275 4.18 -2.78 3.57
C ALA A 275 4.04 -4.31 3.63
N GLY A 276 2.96 -4.87 3.08
CA GLY A 276 2.76 -6.32 3.03
C GLY A 276 3.78 -7.05 2.17
N ILE A 277 4.16 -6.49 1.02
CA ILE A 277 5.20 -7.10 0.16
C ILE A 277 6.54 -7.15 0.90
N ILE A 278 6.87 -6.11 1.65
CA ILE A 278 8.12 -6.06 2.43
C ILE A 278 8.08 -7.08 3.57
N ALA A 279 7.04 -7.03 4.40
CA ALA A 279 7.11 -7.60 5.76
C ALA A 279 5.82 -8.24 6.29
N ALA A 280 4.82 -8.56 5.48
CA ALA A 280 3.66 -9.31 5.99
C ALA A 280 4.11 -10.54 6.79
N ASP A 281 3.52 -10.71 7.97
CA ASP A 281 3.99 -11.62 9.00
C ASP A 281 4.01 -13.06 8.48
N ARG A 282 5.20 -13.67 8.51
CA ARG A 282 5.43 -14.98 7.89
C ARG A 282 4.97 -16.14 8.77
N ASP A 283 4.65 -15.90 10.04
CA ASP A 283 4.40 -16.91 11.07
C ASP A 283 2.93 -16.98 11.53
N ASN A 284 2.10 -15.99 11.19
CA ASN A 284 0.71 -15.91 11.62
C ASN A 284 -0.28 -16.81 10.84
N ASN A 285 0.17 -17.42 9.74
CA ASN A 285 -0.60 -18.29 8.84
C ASN A 285 -1.88 -17.66 8.24
N ILE A 286 -1.92 -16.35 8.06
CA ILE A 286 -2.99 -15.66 7.32
C ILE A 286 -2.42 -15.01 6.06
N GLY A 287 -3.28 -14.77 5.07
CA GLY A 287 -2.94 -13.90 3.94
C GLY A 287 -1.69 -14.27 3.14
N ILE A 288 -0.71 -13.39 3.19
CA ILE A 288 0.51 -13.43 2.36
C ILE A 288 1.77 -13.53 3.23
N ARG A 289 2.92 -13.73 2.58
CA ARG A 289 4.22 -13.71 3.25
C ARG A 289 5.07 -12.60 2.66
N GLY A 290 5.47 -11.65 3.51
CA GLY A 290 6.42 -10.60 3.14
C GLY A 290 7.75 -11.20 2.70
N VAL A 291 8.53 -10.45 1.93
CA VAL A 291 9.86 -10.90 1.47
C VAL A 291 10.83 -11.08 2.63
N ALA A 292 10.73 -10.26 3.67
CA ALA A 292 11.61 -10.30 4.83
C ALA A 292 10.85 -10.58 6.14
N ASP A 293 11.46 -11.38 7.00
CA ASP A 293 11.19 -11.53 8.42
C ASP A 293 12.06 -10.56 9.22
N HIS A 294 11.79 -10.42 10.52
CA HIS A 294 12.59 -9.58 11.43
C HIS A 294 12.71 -8.12 10.94
N VAL A 295 11.66 -7.60 10.29
CA VAL A 295 11.55 -6.21 9.84
C VAL A 295 10.50 -5.48 10.67
N LYS A 296 10.75 -4.18 10.89
CA LYS A 296 9.78 -3.25 11.43
C LYS A 296 9.48 -2.14 10.42
N ILE A 297 8.21 -2.00 10.04
CA ILE A 297 7.74 -0.99 9.08
C ILE A 297 7.49 0.33 9.79
N MET A 298 8.32 1.34 9.50
CA MET A 298 8.06 2.72 9.89
C MET A 298 7.19 3.38 8.82
N VAL A 299 6.05 3.92 9.23
CA VAL A 299 5.03 4.43 8.30
C VAL A 299 5.18 5.93 8.14
N ILE A 300 5.51 6.41 6.95
CA ILE A 300 5.65 7.84 6.70
C ILE A 300 4.75 8.26 5.55
N ARG A 301 3.78 9.12 5.87
CA ARG A 301 2.87 9.67 4.86
C ARG A 301 3.44 10.96 4.27
N ALA A 302 3.83 10.92 2.99
CA ALA A 302 4.45 12.06 2.29
C ALA A 302 3.68 12.51 1.04
N ILE A 303 2.76 11.66 0.57
CA ILE A 303 1.95 11.89 -0.63
C ILE A 303 0.46 11.66 -0.32
N PRO A 304 -0.46 12.14 -1.16
CA PRO A 304 -1.86 11.75 -1.04
C PRO A 304 -1.97 10.23 -1.16
N GLY A 305 -2.94 9.65 -0.46
CA GLY A 305 -3.20 8.24 -0.63
C GLY A 305 -3.84 7.93 -1.98
N PHE A 306 -3.81 6.66 -2.37
CA PHE A 306 -4.31 6.23 -3.66
C PHE A 306 -5.70 5.62 -3.52
N ASN A 307 -6.57 5.93 -4.48
CA ASN A 307 -7.80 5.23 -4.68
C ASN A 307 -7.54 3.98 -5.54
N PRO A 308 -7.83 2.75 -5.06
CA PRO A 308 -7.58 1.53 -5.80
C PRO A 308 -8.56 1.28 -6.95
N ILE A 309 -9.59 2.12 -7.10
CA ILE A 309 -10.57 2.03 -8.18
C ILE A 309 -10.39 3.23 -9.10
N PRO A 310 -9.74 3.05 -10.26
CA PRO A 310 -9.69 4.12 -11.25
C PRO A 310 -11.11 4.43 -11.72
N GLU A 311 -11.46 5.72 -11.76
CA GLU A 311 -12.80 6.17 -12.19
C GLU A 311 -13.05 5.92 -13.69
N ASP A 312 -11.98 5.72 -14.48
CA ASP A 312 -12.04 5.39 -15.90
C ASP A 312 -11.39 4.03 -16.24
N ALA A 313 -11.86 3.40 -17.33
CA ALA A 313 -11.27 2.16 -17.85
C ALA A 313 -9.85 2.34 -18.40
N ALA A 314 -9.37 3.59 -18.47
CA ALA A 314 -8.00 3.93 -18.86
C ALA A 314 -7.02 3.92 -17.67
N GLY A 315 -7.49 3.85 -16.42
CA GLY A 315 -6.63 3.72 -15.25
C GLY A 315 -5.88 5.02 -14.89
N ASN A 316 -6.43 6.19 -15.24
CA ASN A 316 -5.67 7.44 -15.27
C ASN A 316 -5.64 8.23 -13.96
N GLU A 317 -6.00 7.66 -12.81
CA GLU A 317 -5.63 8.27 -11.52
C GLU A 317 -4.12 8.10 -11.31
N GLN A 318 -3.34 8.87 -12.07
CA GLN A 318 -1.92 9.03 -11.87
C GLN A 318 -1.71 10.04 -10.76
N LEU A 319 -0.96 9.64 -9.74
CA LEU A 319 -0.29 10.59 -8.86
C LEU A 319 0.57 11.50 -9.73
N VAL A 320 0.11 12.72 -9.98
CA VAL A 320 0.91 13.75 -10.64
C VAL A 320 1.75 14.42 -9.56
N LEU A 321 2.95 13.89 -9.32
CA LEU A 321 3.94 14.63 -8.53
C LEU A 321 4.39 15.81 -9.38
N LYS A 322 3.98 17.02 -9.00
CA LYS A 322 4.32 18.23 -9.76
C LYS A 322 5.83 18.41 -9.88
N GLY A 323 6.57 18.02 -8.83
CA GLY A 323 8.00 18.25 -8.72
C GLY A 323 8.36 19.74 -8.76
N GLY A 324 9.66 20.03 -8.71
CA GLY A 324 10.19 21.39 -8.80
C GLY A 324 10.90 21.87 -7.54
N ALA A 325 11.64 22.98 -7.68
CA ALA A 325 12.56 23.47 -6.66
C ALA A 325 11.87 23.87 -5.33
N ASP A 326 10.61 24.31 -5.38
CA ASP A 326 9.90 24.85 -4.21
C ASP A 326 8.54 24.17 -3.96
N ASP A 327 8.36 22.95 -4.46
CA ASP A 327 7.09 22.26 -4.31
C ASP A 327 6.96 21.65 -2.89
N LYS A 328 5.80 21.88 -2.24
CA LYS A 328 5.53 21.42 -0.87
C LYS A 328 5.64 19.90 -0.70
N GLN A 329 5.40 19.13 -1.76
CA GLN A 329 5.48 17.68 -1.75
C GLN A 329 6.93 17.20 -1.79
N SER A 330 7.81 17.84 -2.58
CA SER A 330 9.27 17.64 -2.49
C SER A 330 9.78 17.88 -1.07
N LEU A 331 9.29 18.92 -0.40
CA LEU A 331 9.63 19.19 0.99
C LEU A 331 9.10 18.10 1.94
N ALA A 332 7.89 17.58 1.72
CA ALA A 332 7.32 16.48 2.51
C ALA A 332 8.19 15.22 2.40
N ILE A 333 8.60 14.87 1.18
CA ILE A 333 9.48 13.72 0.91
C ILE A 333 10.86 13.96 1.55
N ALA A 334 11.42 15.17 1.44
CA ALA A 334 12.71 15.51 2.04
C ALA A 334 12.68 15.36 3.57
N LYS A 335 11.64 15.87 4.24
CA LYS A 335 11.43 15.70 5.69
C LYS A 335 11.23 14.22 6.06
N SER A 336 10.48 13.48 5.24
CA SER A 336 10.25 12.05 5.43
C SER A 336 11.55 11.24 5.41
N ILE A 337 12.45 11.53 4.47
CA ILE A 337 13.76 10.87 4.38
C ILE A 337 14.61 11.17 5.62
N ARG A 338 14.61 12.42 6.10
CA ARG A 338 15.34 12.81 7.32
C ARG A 338 14.76 12.11 8.55
N TYR A 339 13.44 12.18 8.73
CA TYR A 339 12.72 11.50 9.81
C TYR A 339 13.02 10.00 9.84
N ALA A 340 12.92 9.32 8.69
CA ALA A 340 13.24 7.90 8.58
C ALA A 340 14.68 7.61 9.04
N THR A 341 15.63 8.41 8.57
CA THR A 341 17.05 8.26 8.86
C THR A 341 17.33 8.48 10.35
N ASP A 342 16.76 9.53 10.94
CA ASP A 342 16.97 9.91 12.34
C ASP A 342 16.33 8.91 13.31
N ASN A 343 15.19 8.32 12.93
CA ASN A 343 14.54 7.23 13.66
C ASN A 343 15.09 5.83 13.33
N GLY A 344 16.26 5.76 12.67
CA GLY A 344 17.05 4.53 12.56
C GLY A 344 16.68 3.59 11.41
N ALA A 345 15.86 4.02 10.45
CA ALA A 345 15.61 3.24 9.24
C ALA A 345 16.92 2.94 8.50
N LYS A 346 17.09 1.69 8.05
CA LYS A 346 18.25 1.26 7.26
C LYS A 346 17.94 1.03 5.78
N VAL A 347 16.66 0.95 5.46
CA VAL A 347 16.13 0.89 4.11
C VAL A 347 14.96 1.87 4.02
N ILE A 348 14.92 2.67 2.96
CA ILE A 348 13.79 3.53 2.62
C ILE A 348 13.19 3.00 1.30
N ASN A 349 11.92 2.63 1.33
CA ASN A 349 11.14 2.32 0.14
C ASN A 349 10.41 3.58 -0.34
N MET A 350 10.64 3.98 -1.59
CA MET A 350 9.90 5.04 -2.27
C MET A 350 9.21 4.49 -3.52
N SER A 351 7.94 4.12 -3.38
CA SER A 351 7.06 3.69 -4.49
C SER A 351 6.33 4.90 -5.10
N LEU A 352 7.08 5.97 -5.34
CA LEU A 352 6.61 7.26 -5.85
C LEU A 352 7.64 7.81 -6.84
N GLY A 353 7.25 8.70 -7.75
CA GLY A 353 8.19 9.38 -8.63
C GLY A 353 7.59 9.85 -9.96
N GLU A 354 8.36 10.64 -10.71
CA GLU A 354 7.98 11.15 -12.03
C GLU A 354 9.19 11.23 -12.99
N SER A 355 8.95 11.04 -14.29
CA SER A 355 10.03 11.00 -15.30
C SER A 355 10.17 12.30 -16.13
N TRP A 356 9.79 13.44 -15.53
CA TRP A 356 9.83 14.77 -16.18
C TRP A 356 10.16 15.89 -15.19
N ALA A 357 9.82 15.70 -13.92
CA ALA A 357 10.08 16.63 -12.84
C ALA A 357 11.58 16.74 -12.47
N MET A 358 11.95 17.87 -11.85
CA MET A 358 13.28 18.07 -11.27
C MET A 358 13.24 17.89 -9.75
N THR A 359 14.30 17.26 -9.22
CA THR A 359 14.50 17.12 -7.77
C THR A 359 14.90 18.46 -7.16
N SER A 360 14.30 18.85 -6.03
CA SER A 360 14.68 20.09 -5.33
C SER A 360 16.06 19.97 -4.65
N GLN A 361 16.64 21.11 -4.23
CA GLN A 361 17.90 21.08 -3.50
C GLN A 361 17.73 20.41 -2.13
N GLU A 362 16.65 20.73 -1.41
CA GLU A 362 16.33 20.20 -0.09
C GLU A 362 16.15 18.68 -0.12
N LEU A 363 15.48 18.17 -1.17
CA LEU A 363 15.31 16.73 -1.35
C LEU A 363 16.65 16.06 -1.69
N ARG A 364 17.50 16.68 -2.52
CA ARG A 364 18.86 16.18 -2.75
C ARG A 364 19.70 16.14 -1.47
N GLU A 365 19.59 17.15 -0.61
CA GLU A 365 20.30 17.20 0.68
C GLU A 365 19.79 16.13 1.66
N ALA A 366 18.48 15.88 1.70
CA ALA A 366 17.91 14.80 2.50
C ALA A 366 18.38 13.41 2.01
N ILE A 367 18.43 13.20 0.68
CA ILE A 367 18.98 11.97 0.09
C ILE A 367 20.45 11.79 0.46
N LYS A 368 21.27 12.83 0.32
CA LYS A 368 22.69 12.80 0.74
C LYS A 368 22.84 12.49 2.23
N TYR A 369 21.98 13.07 3.07
CA TYR A 369 21.97 12.81 4.51
C TYR A 369 21.72 11.33 4.83
N ALA A 370 20.69 10.73 4.22
CA ALA A 370 20.39 9.31 4.37
C ALA A 370 21.57 8.42 3.93
N VAL A 371 22.16 8.71 2.78
CA VAL A 371 23.33 7.97 2.26
C VAL A 371 24.52 8.06 3.21
N ALA A 372 24.81 9.24 3.76
CA ALA A 372 25.89 9.43 4.73
C ALA A 372 25.65 8.69 6.07
N LYS A 373 24.41 8.29 6.35
CA LYS A 373 24.00 7.53 7.55
C LYS A 373 23.83 6.03 7.28
N ASP A 374 24.38 5.54 6.16
CA ASP A 374 24.28 4.14 5.71
C ASP A 374 22.82 3.69 5.50
N VAL A 375 21.98 4.54 4.92
CA VAL A 375 20.63 4.17 4.51
C VAL A 375 20.61 3.79 3.03
N LEU A 376 20.02 2.64 2.71
CA LEU A 376 19.76 2.24 1.34
C LEU A 376 18.41 2.79 0.88
N ILE A 377 18.39 3.49 -0.25
CA ILE A 377 17.15 3.98 -0.86
C ILE A 377 16.76 3.06 -2.02
N VAL A 378 15.50 2.63 -2.06
CA VAL A 378 14.95 1.80 -3.14
C VAL A 378 13.78 2.55 -3.77
N HIS A 379 13.86 2.78 -5.08
CA HIS A 379 12.98 3.69 -5.81
C HIS A 379 12.36 3.04 -7.05
N ALA A 380 11.10 3.37 -7.31
CA ALA A 380 10.34 2.84 -8.45
C ALA A 380 10.66 3.58 -9.75
N SER A 381 10.92 2.84 -10.83
CA SER A 381 11.26 3.47 -12.13
C SER A 381 10.08 4.14 -12.84
N GLY A 382 8.85 3.79 -12.49
CA GLY A 382 7.61 4.36 -13.02
C GLY A 382 6.93 3.51 -14.09
N ASN A 383 5.65 3.81 -14.37
CA ASN A 383 4.73 2.92 -15.09
C ASN A 383 4.29 3.46 -16.47
N LYS A 384 5.14 4.21 -17.17
CA LYS A 384 4.79 4.91 -18.42
C LYS A 384 5.46 4.33 -19.69
N ASN A 385 6.12 3.18 -19.57
CA ASN A 385 6.91 2.53 -20.62
C ASN A 385 7.89 3.51 -21.31
N LYS A 386 8.62 4.29 -20.50
CA LYS A 386 9.58 5.29 -20.97
C LYS A 386 11.01 4.82 -20.82
N TYR A 387 11.84 5.26 -21.76
CA TYR A 387 13.29 5.10 -21.71
C TYR A 387 13.90 6.23 -20.87
N LEU A 388 14.36 5.92 -19.66
CA LEU A 388 14.75 6.90 -18.65
C LEU A 388 16.13 7.52 -18.86
N ASP A 389 16.99 6.90 -19.68
CA ASP A 389 18.35 7.41 -19.86
C ASP A 389 18.39 8.79 -20.55
N ASP A 390 17.30 9.13 -21.27
CA ASP A 390 17.11 10.42 -21.95
C ASP A 390 16.09 11.33 -21.23
N MET A 391 15.73 11.00 -19.97
CA MET A 391 14.72 11.72 -19.20
C MET A 391 15.27 12.26 -17.87
N ASN A 392 14.53 13.21 -17.31
CA ASN A 392 14.65 13.52 -15.89
C ASN A 392 13.96 12.41 -15.09
N VAL A 393 14.52 12.07 -13.93
CA VAL A 393 13.88 11.17 -12.96
C VAL A 393 13.69 11.97 -11.68
N TYR A 394 12.58 11.78 -11.00
CA TYR A 394 12.25 12.48 -9.78
C TYR A 394 11.68 11.50 -8.75
N PRO A 395 12.14 11.54 -7.50
CA PRO A 395 13.46 12.04 -7.12
C PRO A 395 14.58 11.34 -7.92
N ASP A 396 15.69 12.04 -8.14
CA ASP A 396 16.88 11.47 -8.79
C ASP A 396 18.04 11.23 -7.81
N ARG A 397 18.89 10.31 -8.22
CA ARG A 397 20.23 10.07 -7.67
C ARG A 397 21.32 10.97 -8.27
N LYS A 398 20.96 11.90 -9.17
CA LYS A 398 21.92 12.72 -9.94
C LYS A 398 22.25 13.99 -9.13
N THR A 399 23.38 13.97 -8.44
CA THR A 399 23.94 15.16 -7.77
C THR A 399 25.39 15.38 -8.21
N PRO A 400 26.01 16.56 -7.95
CA PRO A 400 27.44 16.76 -8.18
C PRO A 400 28.32 15.69 -7.48
N ASP A 401 27.85 15.14 -6.34
CA ASP A 401 28.47 14.02 -5.62
C ASP A 401 27.82 12.67 -5.95
N GLY A 402 27.15 12.57 -7.11
CA GLY A 402 26.16 11.55 -7.44
C GLY A 402 26.63 10.10 -7.40
N LEU A 403 27.95 9.85 -7.40
CA LEU A 403 28.51 8.50 -7.24
C LEU A 403 28.18 7.89 -5.88
N ALA A 404 28.25 8.67 -4.79
CA ALA A 404 27.94 8.17 -3.45
C ALA A 404 26.44 7.85 -3.32
N VAL A 405 25.58 8.73 -3.83
CA VAL A 405 24.12 8.52 -3.84
C VAL A 405 23.77 7.30 -4.69
N ALA A 406 24.33 7.21 -5.92
CA ALA A 406 24.12 6.06 -6.78
C ALA A 406 24.64 4.75 -6.18
N ALA A 407 25.64 4.79 -5.31
CA ALA A 407 26.14 3.60 -4.60
C ALA A 407 25.18 3.06 -3.54
N SER A 408 24.26 3.89 -3.02
CA SER A 408 23.26 3.52 -2.00
C SER A 408 21.81 3.78 -2.46
N TRP A 409 21.57 3.75 -3.78
CA TRP A 409 20.26 3.90 -4.41
C TRP A 409 20.00 2.77 -5.38
N ILE A 410 18.87 2.08 -5.31
CA ILE A 410 18.46 1.06 -6.29
C ILE A 410 17.21 1.52 -7.02
N GLU A 411 17.33 1.68 -8.34
CA GLU A 411 16.23 1.99 -9.26
C GLU A 411 15.61 0.69 -9.81
N VAL A 412 14.31 0.49 -9.61
CA VAL A 412 13.66 -0.82 -9.80
C VAL A 412 12.62 -0.81 -10.92
N GLY A 413 12.82 -1.68 -11.91
CA GLY A 413 11.82 -2.03 -12.94
C GLY A 413 10.93 -3.22 -12.53
N ALA A 414 9.77 -3.36 -13.16
CA ALA A 414 8.80 -4.40 -12.84
C ALA A 414 8.87 -5.59 -13.80
N SER A 415 8.86 -6.80 -13.23
CA SER A 415 8.83 -8.07 -13.96
C SER A 415 7.60 -8.92 -13.66
N GLY A 416 7.21 -9.74 -14.64
CA GLY A 416 6.18 -10.76 -14.51
C GLY A 416 6.75 -12.14 -14.15
N LEU A 417 5.85 -13.13 -14.08
CA LEU A 417 6.17 -14.46 -13.55
C LEU A 417 6.87 -15.42 -14.53
N LYS A 418 6.90 -15.13 -15.84
CA LYS A 418 7.41 -16.04 -16.87
C LYS A 418 8.73 -15.59 -17.47
N ASN A 419 9.62 -16.54 -17.73
CA ASN A 419 10.86 -16.31 -18.47
C ASN A 419 10.61 -16.22 -19.98
N ASP A 420 9.95 -15.16 -20.42
CA ASP A 420 9.68 -14.90 -21.84
C ASP A 420 9.90 -13.43 -22.22
N ASP A 421 9.57 -13.06 -23.45
CA ASP A 421 9.72 -11.67 -23.94
C ASP A 421 8.80 -10.67 -23.21
N LYS A 422 7.83 -11.15 -22.42
CA LYS A 422 6.94 -10.36 -21.58
C LYS A 422 7.39 -10.35 -20.12
N LEU A 423 8.59 -10.86 -19.81
CA LEU A 423 9.18 -10.81 -18.48
C LEU A 423 9.23 -9.37 -17.96
N ALA A 424 9.65 -8.40 -18.77
CA ALA A 424 9.50 -6.98 -18.42
C ALA A 424 8.03 -6.57 -18.55
N GLY A 425 7.45 -6.03 -17.48
CA GLY A 425 6.10 -5.48 -17.51
C GLY A 425 5.99 -4.41 -18.60
N LYS A 426 4.97 -4.48 -19.47
CA LYS A 426 4.80 -3.57 -20.61
C LYS A 426 4.69 -2.09 -20.23
N PHE A 427 4.31 -1.80 -18.99
CA PHE A 427 4.21 -0.46 -18.42
C PHE A 427 5.55 0.01 -17.81
N SER A 428 6.47 -0.89 -17.48
CA SER A 428 7.67 -0.55 -16.71
C SER A 428 8.55 0.40 -17.51
N ASN A 429 8.95 1.50 -16.89
CA ASN A 429 10.05 2.31 -17.41
C ASN A 429 11.35 1.49 -17.38
N TYR A 430 12.26 1.82 -18.30
CA TYR A 430 13.48 1.05 -18.56
C TYR A 430 14.64 1.99 -18.91
N GLY A 431 15.88 1.52 -18.76
CA GLY A 431 17.09 2.29 -19.10
C GLY A 431 18.34 1.51 -18.71
N ASN A 432 19.30 1.38 -19.62
CA ASN A 432 20.50 0.57 -19.38
C ASN A 432 21.58 1.32 -18.56
N LYS A 433 21.34 2.59 -18.23
CA LYS A 433 22.16 3.40 -17.30
C LYS A 433 21.40 3.85 -16.06
N THR A 434 20.07 3.86 -16.12
CA THR A 434 19.22 4.44 -15.06
C THR A 434 18.57 3.37 -14.19
N VAL A 435 18.03 2.29 -14.79
CA VAL A 435 17.38 1.20 -14.03
C VAL A 435 18.44 0.19 -13.61
N ASP A 436 18.53 -0.10 -12.31
CA ASP A 436 19.56 -0.99 -11.77
C ASP A 436 19.16 -2.46 -11.95
N VAL A 437 17.96 -2.83 -11.50
CA VAL A 437 17.45 -4.21 -11.46
C VAL A 437 15.96 -4.26 -11.82
N TYR A 438 15.49 -5.46 -12.16
CA TYR A 438 14.06 -5.77 -12.18
C TYR A 438 13.68 -6.63 -10.96
N ALA A 439 12.42 -6.55 -10.52
CA ALA A 439 11.85 -7.41 -9.48
C ALA A 439 10.37 -7.74 -9.79
N PRO A 440 9.80 -8.80 -9.21
CA PRO A 440 8.38 -9.13 -9.35
C PRO A 440 7.45 -7.93 -9.07
N GLY A 441 6.66 -7.52 -10.06
CA GLY A 441 5.78 -6.34 -9.95
C GLY A 441 4.51 -6.41 -10.79
N VAL A 442 4.20 -7.56 -11.38
CA VAL A 442 2.98 -7.79 -12.18
C VAL A 442 2.07 -8.76 -11.45
N GLU A 443 0.83 -8.35 -11.19
CA GLU A 443 -0.17 -9.17 -10.48
C GLU A 443 0.34 -9.66 -9.11
N ILE A 444 0.87 -8.74 -8.29
CA ILE A 444 1.34 -9.02 -6.94
C ILE A 444 0.19 -8.87 -5.95
N ILE A 445 -0.13 -9.94 -5.22
CA ILE A 445 -1.13 -9.91 -4.15
C ILE A 445 -0.46 -9.42 -2.86
N SER A 446 -1.08 -8.43 -2.21
CA SER A 446 -0.62 -7.92 -0.92
C SER A 446 -1.76 -7.35 -0.07
N THR A 447 -1.44 -7.00 1.16
CA THR A 447 -2.32 -6.42 2.18
C THR A 447 -2.89 -5.08 1.74
N ILE A 448 -4.16 -4.83 2.02
CA ILE A 448 -4.84 -3.55 1.81
C ILE A 448 -5.69 -3.25 3.05
N PRO A 449 -6.06 -1.98 3.32
CA PRO A 449 -6.69 -1.63 4.58
C PRO A 449 -7.94 -2.47 4.92
N ARG A 450 -8.21 -2.61 6.22
CA ARG A 450 -9.23 -3.49 6.83
C ARG A 450 -8.95 -4.98 6.70
N SER A 451 -7.68 -5.38 6.84
CA SER A 451 -7.29 -6.79 6.86
C SER A 451 -7.70 -7.55 5.59
N ALA A 452 -7.64 -6.88 4.45
CA ALA A 452 -8.01 -7.41 3.14
C ALA A 452 -6.79 -7.55 2.22
N TYR A 453 -6.97 -8.19 1.07
CA TYR A 453 -5.87 -8.48 0.14
C TYR A 453 -6.29 -8.20 -1.30
N LEU A 454 -5.37 -7.68 -2.09
CA LEU A 454 -5.62 -7.40 -3.50
C LEU A 454 -4.38 -7.57 -4.37
N ASN A 455 -4.60 -7.98 -5.62
CA ASN A 455 -3.57 -7.99 -6.65
C ASN A 455 -3.38 -6.60 -7.27
N ASP A 456 -2.13 -6.18 -7.42
CA ASP A 456 -1.78 -4.92 -8.07
C ASP A 456 -0.56 -5.09 -8.99
N THR A 457 -0.33 -4.11 -9.86
CA THR A 457 0.70 -4.16 -10.90
C THR A 457 1.38 -2.81 -11.04
N GLY A 458 2.70 -2.79 -10.88
CA GLY A 458 3.49 -1.58 -11.00
C GLY A 458 4.94 -1.77 -10.59
N THR A 459 5.79 -0.82 -10.98
CA THR A 459 7.12 -0.67 -10.37
C THR A 459 7.00 -0.42 -8.87
N SER A 460 5.90 0.20 -8.43
CA SER A 460 5.54 0.32 -7.02
C SER A 460 5.48 -1.00 -6.27
N MET A 461 5.11 -2.12 -6.92
CA MET A 461 5.08 -3.45 -6.30
C MET A 461 6.45 -4.16 -6.43
N ALA A 462 7.26 -3.81 -7.43
CA ALA A 462 8.61 -4.34 -7.59
C ALA A 462 9.60 -3.74 -6.57
N THR A 463 9.50 -2.44 -6.30
CA THR A 463 10.32 -1.72 -5.31
C THR A 463 10.33 -2.37 -3.92
N PRO A 464 9.18 -2.70 -3.29
CA PRO A 464 9.15 -3.34 -1.98
C PRO A 464 9.71 -4.76 -1.98
N VAL A 465 9.71 -5.48 -3.12
CA VAL A 465 10.40 -6.76 -3.20
C VAL A 465 11.91 -6.57 -3.03
N VAL A 466 12.48 -5.53 -3.65
CA VAL A 466 13.91 -5.19 -3.49
C VAL A 466 14.20 -4.60 -2.10
N ALA A 467 13.31 -3.77 -1.56
CA ALA A 467 13.45 -3.22 -0.21
C ALA A 467 13.41 -4.34 0.85
N GLY A 468 12.49 -5.29 0.70
CA GLY A 468 12.42 -6.51 1.51
C GLY A 468 13.71 -7.33 1.39
N LEU A 469 14.20 -7.58 0.17
CA LEU A 469 15.47 -8.30 -0.02
C LEU A 469 16.65 -7.59 0.66
N ALA A 470 16.76 -6.27 0.54
CA ALA A 470 17.81 -5.51 1.20
C ALA A 470 17.70 -5.59 2.73
N ALA A 471 16.48 -5.52 3.28
CA ALA A 471 16.23 -5.66 4.70
C ALA A 471 16.55 -7.08 5.20
N LEU A 472 16.20 -8.11 4.43
CA LEU A 472 16.52 -9.50 4.71
C LEU A 472 18.04 -9.71 4.78
N ILE A 473 18.80 -9.17 3.82
CA ILE A 473 20.26 -9.22 3.86
C ILE A 473 20.79 -8.52 5.13
N ARG A 474 20.30 -7.32 5.46
CA ARG A 474 20.71 -6.60 6.67
C ARG A 474 20.37 -7.33 7.97
N ALA A 475 19.22 -8.00 8.02
CA ALA A 475 18.77 -8.70 9.21
C ALA A 475 19.75 -9.81 9.58
N TYR A 476 20.18 -10.59 8.58
CA TYR A 476 21.10 -11.73 8.78
C TYR A 476 22.59 -11.36 8.68
N TYR A 477 22.93 -10.23 8.05
CA TYR A 477 24.30 -9.74 7.85
C TYR A 477 24.40 -8.24 8.22
N PRO A 478 24.23 -7.86 9.49
CA PRO A 478 24.09 -6.46 9.93
C PRO A 478 25.35 -5.60 9.74
N GLY A 479 26.52 -6.23 9.52
CA GLY A 479 27.77 -5.53 9.26
C GLY A 479 27.90 -4.98 7.84
N LEU A 480 27.00 -5.36 6.93
CA LEU A 480 27.02 -4.90 5.55
C LEU A 480 26.48 -3.48 5.41
N THR A 481 27.25 -2.66 4.73
CA THR A 481 26.86 -1.29 4.33
C THR A 481 25.82 -1.30 3.21
N ALA A 482 25.06 -0.22 3.08
CA ALA A 482 24.10 0.01 1.99
C ALA A 482 24.74 -0.24 0.61
N ARG A 483 25.98 0.24 0.44
CA ARG A 483 26.75 0.04 -0.79
C ARG A 483 27.04 -1.44 -1.07
N GLN A 484 27.51 -2.19 -0.07
CA GLN A 484 27.79 -3.61 -0.24
C GLN A 484 26.50 -4.38 -0.55
N ILE A 485 25.38 -4.03 0.08
CA ILE A 485 24.08 -4.64 -0.19
C ILE A 485 23.63 -4.37 -1.64
N LYS A 486 23.73 -3.12 -2.12
CA LYS A 486 23.47 -2.81 -3.53
C LYS A 486 24.36 -3.64 -4.45
N GLU A 487 25.67 -3.69 -4.19
CA GLU A 487 26.61 -4.46 -5.00
C GLU A 487 26.26 -5.96 -5.03
N ILE A 488 25.87 -6.54 -3.89
CA ILE A 488 25.43 -7.94 -3.78
C ILE A 488 24.18 -8.18 -4.64
N ILE A 489 23.14 -7.37 -4.46
CA ILE A 489 21.88 -7.50 -5.21
C ILE A 489 22.15 -7.42 -6.72
N MET A 490 22.94 -6.43 -7.16
CA MET A 490 23.28 -6.22 -8.57
C MET A 490 24.04 -7.40 -9.19
N LYS A 491 24.97 -8.01 -8.45
CA LYS A 491 25.82 -9.11 -8.93
C LYS A 491 25.08 -10.45 -8.99
N THR A 492 24.00 -10.60 -8.22
CA THR A 492 23.36 -11.90 -7.95
C THR A 492 22.02 -12.09 -8.67
N VAL A 493 21.61 -11.13 -9.50
CA VAL A 493 20.43 -11.23 -10.34
C VAL A 493 20.44 -12.49 -11.22
N ILE A 494 19.27 -13.06 -11.49
CA ILE A 494 19.11 -14.02 -12.58
C ILE A 494 19.02 -13.24 -13.88
N LYS A 495 20.04 -13.39 -14.73
CA LYS A 495 20.10 -12.75 -16.04
C LYS A 495 18.98 -13.27 -16.94
N ALA A 496 18.35 -12.36 -17.69
CA ALA A 496 17.38 -12.70 -18.72
C ALA A 496 17.69 -11.94 -20.00
N GLY A 497 17.67 -12.63 -21.15
CA GLY A 497 17.98 -12.02 -22.44
C GLY A 497 17.11 -10.80 -22.76
N SER A 498 15.81 -10.88 -22.41
CA SER A 498 14.83 -9.80 -22.58
C SER A 498 15.09 -8.56 -21.71
N LEU A 499 15.96 -8.65 -20.70
CA LEU A 499 16.30 -7.54 -19.78
C LEU A 499 17.67 -6.90 -20.04
N LYS A 500 18.51 -7.49 -20.91
CA LYS A 500 19.89 -7.07 -21.15
C LYS A 500 20.03 -5.57 -21.44
N ASP A 501 19.14 -5.02 -22.25
CA ASP A 501 19.17 -3.61 -22.66
C ASP A 501 18.11 -2.75 -21.93
N LYS A 502 17.46 -3.31 -20.89
CA LYS A 502 16.41 -2.64 -20.12
C LYS A 502 16.86 -2.17 -18.73
N CYS A 503 17.97 -2.71 -18.21
CA CYS A 503 18.57 -2.33 -16.93
C CYS A 503 20.07 -2.66 -16.90
N ILE A 504 20.79 -2.02 -15.98
CA ILE A 504 22.25 -2.18 -15.80
C ILE A 504 22.62 -3.63 -15.47
N SER A 505 21.86 -4.27 -14.58
CA SER A 505 22.13 -5.66 -14.18
C SER A 505 21.64 -6.69 -15.21
N GLY A 506 20.79 -6.32 -16.17
CA GLY A 506 20.24 -7.26 -17.16
C GLY A 506 19.47 -8.45 -16.57
N GLY A 507 18.87 -8.31 -15.37
CA GLY A 507 18.22 -9.44 -14.69
C GLY A 507 17.25 -9.05 -13.59
N VAL A 508 16.60 -10.08 -13.04
CA VAL A 508 15.69 -9.99 -11.89
C VAL A 508 16.42 -10.35 -10.61
N VAL A 509 16.18 -9.63 -9.51
CA VAL A 509 16.79 -9.91 -8.20
C VAL A 509 16.53 -11.34 -7.71
N ASN A 510 17.45 -11.89 -6.91
CA ASN A 510 17.34 -13.24 -6.35
C ASN A 510 17.88 -13.30 -4.92
N ALA A 511 17.01 -13.57 -3.96
CA ALA A 511 17.32 -13.64 -2.54
C ALA A 511 18.31 -14.75 -2.20
N TYR A 512 18.13 -15.93 -2.78
CA TYR A 512 19.01 -17.08 -2.52
C TYR A 512 20.46 -16.76 -2.91
N ASN A 513 20.69 -16.32 -4.14
CA ASN A 513 22.02 -15.96 -4.62
C ASN A 513 22.60 -14.77 -3.84
N ALA A 514 21.77 -13.77 -3.52
CA ALA A 514 22.20 -12.60 -2.76
C ALA A 514 22.69 -12.99 -1.36
N LEU A 515 21.97 -13.86 -0.66
CA LEU A 515 22.34 -14.33 0.68
C LEU A 515 23.57 -15.26 0.66
N GLN A 516 23.74 -16.06 -0.41
CA GLN A 516 24.98 -16.82 -0.60
C GLN A 516 26.20 -15.89 -0.74
N LEU A 517 26.09 -14.83 -1.55
CA LEU A 517 27.18 -13.87 -1.70
C LEU A 517 27.38 -13.03 -0.43
N ALA A 518 26.31 -12.64 0.27
CA ALA A 518 26.40 -11.91 1.53
C ALA A 518 27.18 -12.70 2.59
N ALA A 519 27.10 -14.03 2.57
CA ALA A 519 27.84 -14.90 3.49
C ALA A 519 29.37 -14.90 3.29
N THR A 520 29.88 -14.33 2.20
CA THR A 520 31.32 -14.30 1.90
C THR A 520 31.98 -12.97 2.22
N TYR A 521 31.21 -11.97 2.64
CA TYR A 521 31.70 -10.69 3.16
C TYR A 521 31.99 -10.82 4.66
#